data_AF-A0A6M5Z495-F1
#
_entry.id   AF-A0A6M5Z495-F1
#
_cell.length_a   1.000
_cell.length_b   1.000
_cell.length_c   1.000
_cell.angle_alpha   90.00
_cell.angle_beta   90.00
_cell.angle_gamma   90.00
#
_symmetry.space_group_name_H-M   'P 1'
#
loop_
_entity.id
_entity.type
_entity.pdbx_description
1 polymer ?
#
loop_
_entity_poly.entity_id
_entity_poly.type
_entity_poly.pdbx_seq_one_letter_code
_entity_poly.pdbx_strand_id
1 'polypeptide(L)'
;MDREVFDGILRTWLKGIEGASPTVQQVRPSKRELALRREEAEILTRLLDSRTKMLQFVKVDSAAGFIVLIDTDPLSDAFDTDACLRYIEAFQRLREHGLLVNHSGDGQVFHLSAEGRGGAKQIRGKCLGCGRSMMNVGTDSAEPLVWECNNPRCIDSTWHRDTVCSTCGKRPAEITSGGLNFTNFLCEDGHAFKTTPKR
;
A
#
# COMPACT_ATOMS: atom_id res chain seq x y z
N MET A 1 17.02 -11.83 -13.28
CA MET A 1 16.48 -10.85 -14.25
C MET A 1 17.64 -10.00 -14.73
N ASP A 2 17.86 -9.93 -16.04
CA ASP A 2 19.01 -9.24 -16.63
C ASP A 2 18.88 -7.71 -16.56
N ARG A 3 19.93 -7.09 -16.04
CA ARG A 3 20.10 -5.64 -15.85
C ARG A 3 19.89 -4.84 -17.15
N GLU A 4 20.18 -5.44 -18.30
CA GLU A 4 20.01 -4.84 -19.61
C GLU A 4 18.54 -4.68 -20.04
N VAL A 5 17.66 -5.58 -19.57
CA VAL A 5 16.22 -5.50 -19.83
C VAL A 5 15.61 -4.35 -19.03
N PHE A 6 16.06 -4.16 -17.79
CA PHE A 6 15.61 -3.07 -16.93
C PHE A 6 16.06 -1.70 -17.47
N ASP A 7 17.32 -1.57 -17.90
CA ASP A 7 17.85 -0.33 -18.50
C ASP A 7 17.17 -0.01 -19.85
N GLY A 8 16.81 -1.03 -20.64
CA GLY A 8 16.08 -0.86 -21.90
C GLY A 8 14.66 -0.31 -21.72
N ILE A 9 13.95 -0.77 -20.69
CA ILE A 9 12.61 -0.26 -20.36
C ILE A 9 12.71 1.18 -19.83
N LEU A 10 13.70 1.48 -19.00
CA LEU A 10 13.91 2.81 -18.40
C LEU A 10 14.21 3.90 -19.46
N ARG A 11 15.01 3.58 -20.48
CA ARG A 11 15.36 4.52 -21.57
C ARG A 11 14.19 4.81 -22.50
N THR A 12 13.29 3.84 -22.68
CA THR A 12 12.06 4.02 -23.48
C THR A 12 11.04 4.87 -22.71
N TRP A 13 11.02 4.78 -21.38
CA TRP A 13 10.18 5.57 -20.48
C TRP A 13 10.56 7.06 -20.41
N LEU A 14 11.86 7.39 -20.41
CA LEU A 14 12.32 8.78 -20.32
C LEU A 14 12.21 9.57 -21.64
N LYS A 15 12.25 8.90 -22.80
CA LYS A 15 12.14 9.56 -24.11
C LYS A 15 10.71 9.93 -24.54
N GLY A 16 9.68 9.46 -23.83
CA GLY A 16 8.28 9.77 -24.15
C GLY A 16 7.77 11.11 -23.63
N ILE A 17 8.60 11.92 -22.96
CA ILE A 17 8.18 13.12 -22.22
C ILE A 17 8.36 14.42 -23.03
N GLU A 18 9.06 14.39 -24.17
CA GLU A 18 9.24 15.59 -24.99
C GLU A 18 8.34 15.58 -26.23
N GLY A 19 7.27 16.37 -26.14
CA GLY A 19 6.63 16.98 -27.31
C GLY A 19 5.28 16.40 -27.72
N ALA A 20 4.21 16.77 -27.02
CA ALA A 20 2.91 17.06 -27.63
C ALA A 20 1.97 17.75 -26.62
N SER A 21 1.72 19.04 -26.83
CA SER A 21 0.42 19.64 -26.50
C SER A 21 -0.20 19.95 -27.86
N PRO A 22 -1.45 19.52 -28.16
CA PRO A 22 -2.59 20.23 -27.62
C PRO A 22 -3.88 19.41 -27.39
N THR A 23 -4.82 20.09 -26.74
CA THR A 23 -6.28 19.84 -26.63
C THR A 23 -6.72 19.02 -25.41
N VAL A 24 -7.07 19.75 -24.36
CA VAL A 24 -7.83 19.27 -23.20
C VAL A 24 -9.23 18.87 -23.67
N GLN A 25 -9.40 17.63 -24.12
CA GLN A 25 -10.69 16.98 -24.00
C GLN A 25 -10.85 16.61 -22.53
N GLN A 26 -11.81 17.26 -21.86
CA GLN A 26 -12.31 16.78 -20.57
C GLN A 26 -12.99 15.43 -20.80
N VAL A 27 -12.18 14.36 -20.83
CA VAL A 27 -12.67 13.01 -20.60
C VAL A 27 -13.16 13.01 -19.16
N ARG A 28 -14.48 13.09 -18.97
CA ARG A 28 -15.09 12.77 -17.68
C ARG A 28 -14.56 11.39 -17.29
N PRO A 29 -13.86 11.22 -16.16
CA PRO A 29 -13.45 9.90 -15.74
C PRO A 29 -14.74 9.09 -15.59
N SER A 30 -14.89 8.08 -16.45
CA SER A 30 -15.91 7.08 -16.22
C SER A 30 -15.63 6.52 -14.83
N LYS A 31 -16.68 6.46 -14.02
CA LYS A 31 -16.66 6.00 -12.63
C LYS A 31 -16.35 4.49 -12.62
N ARG A 32 -15.16 4.12 -13.09
CA ARG A 32 -14.59 2.80 -12.90
C ARG A 32 -14.35 2.72 -11.40
N GLU A 33 -15.16 1.90 -10.76
CA GLU A 33 -15.00 1.55 -9.36
C GLU A 33 -13.58 0.97 -9.23
N LEU A 34 -12.66 1.79 -8.76
CA LEU A 34 -11.26 1.41 -8.68
C LEU A 34 -11.16 0.37 -7.56
N ALA A 35 -11.02 -0.90 -7.93
CA ALA A 35 -10.66 -1.95 -6.99
C ALA A 35 -9.24 -1.67 -6.50
N LEU A 36 -9.16 -0.93 -5.38
CA LEU A 36 -7.90 -0.54 -4.76
C LEU A 36 -7.15 -1.80 -4.30
N ARG A 37 -5.85 -1.85 -4.60
CA ARG A 37 -4.92 -2.79 -3.99
C ARG A 37 -4.67 -2.39 -2.53
N ARG A 38 -4.09 -3.31 -1.77
CA ARG A 38 -3.75 -3.12 -0.37
C ARG A 38 -2.89 -1.87 -0.16
N GLU A 39 -1.78 -1.76 -0.87
CA GLU A 39 -0.81 -0.67 -0.76
C GLU A 39 -1.43 0.67 -1.18
N GLU A 40 -2.32 0.68 -2.17
CA GLU A 40 -3.05 1.88 -2.61
C GLU A 40 -3.98 2.38 -1.52
N ALA A 41 -4.75 1.47 -0.91
CA ALA A 41 -5.65 1.80 0.18
C ALA A 41 -4.88 2.23 1.44
N GLU A 42 -3.73 1.62 1.73
CA GLU A 42 -2.84 2.02 2.83
C GLU A 42 -2.30 3.44 2.62
N ILE A 43 -1.75 3.76 1.44
CA ILE A 43 -1.32 5.12 1.08
C ILE A 43 -2.45 6.12 1.32
N LEU A 44 -3.64 5.85 0.77
CA LEU A 44 -4.78 6.78 0.85
C LEU A 44 -5.21 7.03 2.29
N THR A 45 -5.35 5.97 3.10
CA THR A 45 -5.82 6.07 4.48
C THR A 45 -4.79 6.67 5.42
N ARG A 46 -3.52 6.25 5.33
CA ARG A 46 -2.43 6.84 6.12
C ARG A 46 -2.22 8.30 5.76
N LEU A 47 -2.27 8.67 4.48
CA LEU A 47 -2.16 10.07 4.06
C LEU A 47 -3.35 10.91 4.55
N LEU A 48 -4.57 10.33 4.54
CA LEU A 48 -5.76 10.99 5.09
C LEU A 48 -5.62 11.24 6.59
N ASP A 49 -4.98 10.35 7.34
CA ASP A 49 -4.81 10.47 8.80
C ASP A 49 -3.53 11.25 9.19
N SER A 50 -2.55 11.36 8.29
CA SER A 50 -1.25 12.01 8.52
C SER A 50 -1.36 13.46 8.98
N ARG A 51 -0.40 13.95 9.77
CA ARG A 51 -0.40 15.34 10.24
C ARG A 51 -0.11 16.31 9.11
N THR A 52 0.86 15.97 8.26
CA THR A 52 1.34 16.83 7.18
C THR A 52 0.41 16.83 5.97
N LYS A 53 -0.41 15.79 5.79
CA LYS A 53 -1.17 15.55 4.54
C LYS A 53 -0.26 15.53 3.31
N MET A 54 1.02 15.21 3.49
CA MET A 54 2.04 15.15 2.46
C MET A 54 2.56 13.72 2.33
N LEU A 55 2.56 13.24 1.10
CA LEU A 55 3.30 12.05 0.69
C LEU A 55 4.54 12.50 -0.06
N GLN A 56 5.71 12.01 0.35
CA GLN A 56 6.97 12.29 -0.33
C GLN A 56 7.39 11.04 -1.10
N PHE A 57 7.63 11.23 -2.39
CA PHE A 57 8.22 10.23 -3.27
C PHE A 57 9.69 10.57 -3.48
N VAL A 58 10.58 9.85 -2.80
CA VAL A 58 12.00 10.16 -2.76
C VAL A 58 12.78 9.14 -3.60
N LYS A 59 13.62 9.64 -4.50
CA LYS A 59 14.62 8.84 -5.21
C LYS A 59 15.89 8.80 -4.37
N VAL A 60 16.32 7.62 -3.95
CA VAL A 60 17.60 7.42 -3.25
C VAL A 60 18.68 7.14 -4.28
N ASP A 61 19.85 7.76 -4.17
CA ASP A 61 20.82 7.78 -5.27
C ASP A 61 21.75 6.55 -5.32
N SER A 62 22.14 6.20 -6.55
CA SER A 62 23.20 5.27 -7.02
C SER A 62 23.10 3.74 -6.82
N ALA A 63 22.28 3.17 -5.92
CA ALA A 63 22.09 1.71 -5.88
C ALA A 63 20.79 1.19 -5.22
N ALA A 64 20.01 2.06 -4.58
CA ALA A 64 18.88 1.68 -3.73
C ALA A 64 17.59 2.38 -4.18
N GLY A 65 16.47 1.68 -4.04
CA GLY A 65 15.17 2.00 -4.64
C GLY A 65 14.56 3.36 -4.29
N PHE A 66 13.37 3.60 -4.84
CA PHE A 66 12.53 4.71 -4.42
C PHE A 66 11.86 4.37 -3.08
N ILE A 67 11.57 5.40 -2.27
CA ILE A 67 10.84 5.25 -1.02
C ILE A 67 9.62 6.17 -1.04
N VAL A 68 8.51 5.64 -0.54
CA VAL A 68 7.28 6.41 -0.28
C VAL A 68 7.22 6.72 1.22
N LEU A 69 7.18 8.01 1.56
CA LEU A 69 7.13 8.49 2.94
C LEU A 69 5.83 9.23 3.23
N ILE A 70 5.29 9.08 4.44
CA ILE A 70 4.19 9.89 4.99
C ILE A 70 4.60 10.30 6.42
N ASP A 71 4.52 11.59 6.74
CA ASP A 71 4.99 12.13 8.03
C ASP A 71 6.46 11.74 8.35
N THR A 72 7.32 11.67 7.33
CA THR A 72 8.72 11.19 7.38
C THR A 72 8.91 9.70 7.65
N ASP A 73 7.83 8.96 7.91
CA ASP A 73 7.88 7.52 8.10
C ASP A 73 7.78 6.78 6.76
N PRO A 74 8.67 5.82 6.48
CA PRO A 74 8.56 5.00 5.30
C PRO A 74 7.39 4.01 5.39
N LEU A 75 6.72 3.78 4.27
CA LEU A 75 5.62 2.80 4.17
C LEU A 75 6.11 1.35 4.09
N SER A 76 7.37 1.13 3.75
CA SER A 76 8.03 -0.17 3.71
C SER A 76 9.45 -0.08 4.26
N ASP A 77 10.00 -1.22 4.66
CA ASP A 77 11.44 -1.31 4.92
C ASP A 77 12.20 -0.99 3.63
N ALA A 78 13.13 -0.03 3.68
CA ALA A 78 13.93 0.39 2.54
C ALA A 78 14.85 -0.74 2.01
N PHE A 79 15.11 -1.76 2.83
CA PHE A 79 15.91 -2.92 2.45
C PHE A 79 15.06 -4.06 1.87
N ASP A 80 13.73 -4.02 2.01
CA ASP A 80 12.80 -4.96 1.38
C ASP A 80 12.40 -4.45 -0.01
N THR A 81 13.18 -4.87 -1.02
CA THR A 81 13.00 -4.42 -2.41
C THR A 81 11.62 -4.76 -2.95
N ASP A 82 11.07 -5.93 -2.62
CA ASP A 82 9.77 -6.37 -3.10
C ASP A 82 8.65 -5.53 -2.47
N ALA A 83 8.75 -5.22 -1.17
CA ALA A 83 7.80 -4.32 -0.52
C ALA A 83 7.88 -2.90 -1.09
N CYS A 84 9.08 -2.36 -1.31
CA CYS A 84 9.26 -1.05 -1.93
C CYS A 84 8.60 -0.99 -3.31
N LEU A 85 8.80 -2.01 -4.17
CA LEU A 85 8.21 -2.05 -5.51
C LEU A 85 6.68 -1.99 -5.48
N ARG A 86 6.02 -2.72 -4.56
CA ARG A 86 4.56 -2.67 -4.42
C ARG A 86 4.04 -1.28 -4.06
N TYR A 87 4.74 -0.56 -3.19
CA TYR A 87 4.38 0.82 -2.84
C TYR A 87 4.65 1.83 -3.95
N ILE A 88 5.72 1.63 -4.72
CA ILE A 88 6.02 2.46 -5.90
C ILE A 88 4.92 2.29 -6.96
N GLU A 89 4.54 1.06 -7.28
CA GLU A 89 3.44 0.77 -8.21
C GLU A 89 2.11 1.37 -7.72
N ALA A 90 1.80 1.18 -6.43
CA ALA A 90 0.59 1.74 -5.83
C ALA A 90 0.56 3.27 -5.94
N PHE A 91 1.66 3.93 -5.62
CA PHE A 91 1.80 5.38 -5.79
C PHE A 91 1.56 5.82 -7.25
N GLN A 92 2.19 5.14 -8.21
CA GLN A 92 2.05 5.46 -9.64
C GLN A 92 0.60 5.32 -10.11
N ARG A 93 -0.06 4.21 -9.76
CA ARG A 93 -1.47 3.98 -10.11
C ARG A 93 -2.38 5.03 -9.48
N LEU A 94 -2.19 5.36 -8.20
CA LEU A 94 -2.96 6.42 -7.54
C LEU A 94 -2.79 7.79 -8.23
N ARG A 95 -1.58 8.10 -8.70
CA ARG A 95 -1.31 9.32 -9.48
C ARG A 95 -1.99 9.28 -10.85
N GLU A 96 -1.87 8.18 -11.58
CA GLU A 96 -2.52 7.99 -12.89
C GLU A 96 -4.05 8.05 -12.81
N HIS A 97 -4.62 7.56 -11.71
CA HIS A 97 -6.04 7.65 -11.43
C HIS A 97 -6.48 9.01 -10.88
N GLY A 98 -5.58 9.99 -10.73
CA GLY A 98 -5.91 11.33 -10.25
C GLY A 98 -6.30 11.40 -8.77
N LEU A 99 -5.96 10.36 -7.98
CA LEU A 99 -6.23 10.31 -6.54
C LEU A 99 -5.14 11.02 -5.74
N LEU A 100 -3.95 11.19 -6.33
CA LEU A 100 -2.86 12.00 -5.83
C LEU A 100 -2.58 13.18 -6.76
N VAL A 101 -2.35 14.35 -6.19
CA VAL A 101 -2.02 15.60 -6.89
C VAL A 101 -0.70 16.15 -6.38
N ASN A 102 0.15 16.60 -7.31
CA ASN A 102 1.36 17.33 -7.00
C ASN A 102 1.12 18.82 -7.31
N HIS A 103 0.97 19.63 -6.28
CA HIS A 103 0.70 21.07 -6.43
C HIS A 103 1.95 21.87 -6.76
N SER A 104 3.14 21.42 -6.35
CA SER A 104 4.42 22.09 -6.56
C SER A 104 5.00 21.88 -7.96
N GLY A 105 4.55 20.86 -8.69
CA GLY A 105 5.10 20.45 -9.98
C GLY A 105 6.49 19.77 -9.89
N ASP A 106 7.00 19.53 -8.68
CA ASP A 106 8.36 19.03 -8.45
C ASP A 106 8.52 17.51 -8.65
N GLY A 107 7.42 16.78 -8.79
CA GLY A 107 7.39 15.32 -8.88
C GLY A 107 7.74 14.58 -7.58
N GLN A 108 7.85 15.27 -6.45
CA GLN A 108 8.30 14.73 -5.17
C GLN A 108 7.21 14.78 -4.09
N VAL A 109 6.45 15.87 -3.99
CA VAL A 109 5.43 16.03 -2.93
C VAL A 109 4.03 15.89 -3.50
N PHE A 110 3.25 14.99 -2.91
CA PHE A 110 1.89 14.67 -3.34
C PHE A 110 0.90 14.80 -2.20
N HIS A 111 -0.32 15.19 -2.55
CA HIS A 111 -1.46 15.30 -1.65
C HIS A 111 -2.65 14.51 -2.20
N LEU A 112 -3.60 14.16 -1.34
CA LEU A 112 -4.85 13.59 -1.81
C LEU A 112 -5.63 14.61 -2.64
N SER A 113 -6.14 14.19 -3.79
CA SER A 113 -7.15 14.95 -4.54
C SER A 113 -8.48 14.96 -3.80
N ALA A 114 -9.48 15.72 -4.28
CA ALA A 114 -10.83 15.67 -3.70
C ALA A 114 -11.43 14.26 -3.78
N GLU A 115 -11.23 13.57 -4.90
CA GLU A 115 -11.66 12.19 -5.11
C GLU A 115 -10.85 11.22 -4.24
N GLY A 116 -9.53 11.38 -4.17
CA GLY A 116 -8.66 10.62 -3.29
C GLY A 116 -9.07 10.72 -1.82
N ARG A 117 -9.42 11.92 -1.34
CA ARG A 117 -9.99 12.12 0.01
C ARG A 117 -11.34 11.44 0.18
N GLY A 118 -12.20 11.48 -0.84
CA GLY A 118 -13.50 10.80 -0.83
C GLY A 118 -13.35 9.29 -0.71
N GLY A 119 -12.50 8.68 -1.56
CA GLY A 119 -12.19 7.25 -1.54
C GLY A 119 -11.54 6.84 -0.22
N ALA A 120 -10.54 7.60 0.25
CA ALA A 120 -9.88 7.34 1.54
C ALA A 120 -10.88 7.32 2.70
N LYS A 121 -11.84 8.25 2.75
CA LYS A 121 -12.88 8.28 3.78
C LYS A 121 -13.82 7.08 3.74
N GLN A 122 -14.12 6.54 2.56
CA GLN A 122 -15.00 5.36 2.41
C GLN A 122 -14.34 4.09 2.93
N ILE A 123 -13.03 3.94 2.72
CA ILE A 123 -12.27 2.75 3.12
C ILE A 123 -11.61 2.89 4.51
N ARG A 124 -11.58 4.10 5.08
CA ARG A 124 -11.02 4.35 6.40
C ARG A 124 -11.69 3.49 7.46
N GLY A 125 -10.88 2.84 8.30
CA GLY A 125 -11.37 1.93 9.33
C GLY A 125 -11.99 0.65 8.77
N LYS A 126 -11.74 0.29 7.51
CA LYS A 126 -12.09 -1.02 6.94
C LYS A 126 -10.83 -1.85 6.71
N CYS A 127 -10.89 -3.12 7.10
CA CYS A 127 -9.81 -4.07 6.87
C CYS A 127 -9.68 -4.35 5.38
N LEU A 128 -8.47 -4.19 4.83
CA LEU A 128 -8.20 -4.40 3.41
C LEU A 128 -8.30 -5.88 3.01
N GLY A 129 -8.02 -6.81 3.93
CA GLY A 129 -8.13 -8.24 3.67
C GLY A 129 -9.56 -8.77 3.68
N CYS A 130 -10.43 -8.29 4.59
CA CYS A 130 -11.77 -8.87 4.77
C CYS A 130 -12.95 -7.88 4.69
N GLY A 131 -12.71 -6.59 4.44
CA GLY A 131 -13.73 -5.54 4.32
C GLY A 131 -14.50 -5.19 5.61
N ARG A 132 -14.21 -5.87 6.73
CA ARG A 132 -14.89 -5.61 8.01
C ARG A 132 -14.35 -4.35 8.66
N SER A 133 -15.18 -3.72 9.51
CA SER A 133 -14.74 -2.58 10.30
C SER A 133 -13.60 -2.99 11.24
N MET A 134 -12.57 -2.14 11.30
CA MET A 134 -11.44 -2.23 12.20
C MET A 134 -11.74 -1.45 13.48
N MET A 135 -11.05 -1.80 14.55
CA MET A 135 -11.07 -1.08 15.81
C MET A 135 -9.92 -0.07 15.82
N ASN A 136 -10.19 1.16 16.22
CA ASN A 136 -9.10 2.08 16.56
C ASN A 136 -8.62 1.74 17.97
N VAL A 137 -7.37 1.31 18.10
CA VAL A 137 -6.74 0.96 19.39
C VAL A 137 -5.80 2.05 19.91
N GLY A 138 -5.65 3.15 19.17
CA GLY A 138 -4.90 4.32 19.64
C GLY A 138 -5.55 4.90 20.89
N THR A 139 -4.74 5.09 21.94
CA THR A 139 -5.18 5.58 23.25
C THR A 139 -5.18 7.10 23.34
N ASP A 140 -4.39 7.78 22.51
CA ASP A 140 -4.30 9.24 22.46
C ASP A 140 -4.92 9.80 21.17
N SER A 141 -5.81 10.78 21.34
CA SER A 141 -6.39 11.56 20.24
C SER A 141 -5.37 12.39 19.44
N ALA A 142 -4.20 12.66 20.00
CA ALA A 142 -3.12 13.39 19.34
C ALA A 142 -2.21 12.51 18.48
N GLU A 143 -2.27 11.19 18.65
CA GLU A 143 -1.46 10.23 17.89
C GLU A 143 -2.17 9.79 16.59
N PRO A 144 -1.41 9.32 15.57
CA PRO A 144 -1.99 8.71 14.39
C PRO A 144 -2.92 7.56 14.79
N LEU A 145 -4.07 7.44 14.12
CA LEU A 145 -5.01 6.36 14.41
C LEU A 145 -4.37 5.01 14.10
N VAL A 146 -4.42 4.10 15.07
CA VAL A 146 -3.95 2.73 14.92
C VAL A 146 -5.16 1.84 14.70
N TRP A 147 -5.38 1.44 13.44
CA TRP A 147 -6.50 0.60 13.06
C TRP A 147 -6.12 -0.88 13.06
N GLU A 148 -6.87 -1.68 13.80
CA GLU A 148 -6.64 -3.11 13.95
C GLU A 148 -7.84 -3.95 13.54
N CYS A 149 -7.59 -4.98 12.73
CA CYS A 149 -8.63 -5.93 12.34
C CYS A 149 -8.76 -7.04 13.39
N ASN A 150 -9.92 -7.09 14.04
CA ASN A 150 -10.19 -8.10 15.09
C ASN A 150 -10.90 -9.34 14.55
N ASN A 151 -11.02 -9.49 13.22
CA ASN A 151 -11.67 -10.65 12.61
C ASN A 151 -10.73 -11.87 12.66
N PRO A 152 -11.02 -12.91 13.47
CA PRO A 152 -10.12 -14.06 13.63
C PRO A 152 -9.99 -14.92 12.37
N ARG A 153 -10.83 -14.69 11.36
CA ARG A 153 -10.76 -15.35 10.05
C ARG A 153 -10.04 -14.51 8.99
N CYS A 154 -9.46 -13.38 9.36
CA CYS A 154 -8.71 -12.52 8.44
C CYS A 154 -7.21 -12.70 8.67
N ILE A 155 -6.46 -12.95 7.60
CA ILE A 155 -5.01 -13.12 7.64
C ILE A 155 -4.28 -11.87 8.14
N ASP A 156 -4.86 -10.70 7.88
CA ASP A 156 -4.36 -9.39 8.32
C ASP A 156 -4.87 -8.99 9.71
N SER A 157 -5.56 -9.89 10.41
CA SER A 157 -6.00 -9.60 11.77
C SER A 157 -4.83 -9.51 12.74
N THR A 158 -5.05 -8.83 13.86
CA THR A 158 -4.10 -8.75 14.97
C THR A 158 -3.62 -10.11 15.45
N TRP A 159 -4.48 -11.12 15.36
CA TRP A 159 -4.19 -12.50 15.72
C TRP A 159 -3.15 -13.17 14.82
N HIS A 160 -3.08 -12.77 13.54
CA HIS A 160 -2.38 -13.51 12.49
C HIS A 160 -1.29 -12.68 11.78
N ARG A 161 -1.26 -11.35 11.93
CA ARG A 161 -0.34 -10.47 11.19
C ARG A 161 1.14 -10.82 11.35
N ASP A 162 1.53 -11.34 12.52
CA ASP A 162 2.91 -11.68 12.87
C ASP A 162 3.20 -13.19 12.70
N THR A 163 2.27 -13.92 12.09
CA THR A 163 2.42 -15.34 11.81
C THR A 163 3.36 -15.53 10.62
N VAL A 164 4.32 -16.45 10.77
CA VAL A 164 5.25 -16.86 9.71
C VAL A 164 5.34 -18.38 9.64
N CYS A 165 5.61 -18.89 8.44
CA CYS A 165 5.81 -20.30 8.20
C CYS A 165 7.08 -20.78 8.91
N SER A 166 6.96 -21.83 9.73
CA SER A 166 8.11 -22.42 10.44
C SER A 166 9.15 -23.05 9.49
N THR A 167 8.75 -23.37 8.25
CA THR A 167 9.62 -24.05 7.28
C THR A 167 10.43 -23.06 6.45
N CYS A 168 9.79 -22.01 5.90
CA CYS A 168 10.44 -21.07 4.99
C CYS A 168 10.51 -19.63 5.49
N GLY A 169 9.96 -19.32 6.67
CA GLY A 169 9.94 -17.97 7.24
C GLY A 169 8.98 -16.99 6.54
N LYS A 170 8.36 -17.38 5.41
CA LYS A 170 7.41 -16.53 4.69
C LYS A 170 6.07 -16.38 5.41
N ARG A 171 5.36 -15.31 5.10
CA ARG A 171 4.01 -15.05 5.62
C ARG A 171 2.99 -16.07 5.10
N PRO A 172 1.90 -16.28 5.83
CA PRO A 172 0.78 -17.05 5.33
C PRO A 172 0.16 -16.32 4.11
N ALA A 173 -0.23 -17.09 3.10
CA ALA A 173 -0.99 -16.61 1.95
C ALA A 173 -2.50 -16.77 2.15
N GLU A 174 -2.92 -17.86 2.82
CA GLU A 174 -4.32 -18.12 3.13
C GLU A 174 -4.52 -18.85 4.47
N ILE A 175 -5.72 -18.70 5.03
CA ILE A 175 -6.20 -19.49 6.16
C ILE A 175 -7.01 -20.67 5.59
N THR A 176 -6.52 -21.88 5.79
CA THR A 176 -7.17 -23.10 5.24
C THR A 176 -8.27 -23.62 6.17
N SER A 177 -8.09 -23.48 7.48
CA SER A 177 -9.09 -23.84 8.49
C SER A 177 -8.75 -23.22 9.85
N GLY A 178 -9.72 -23.19 10.77
CA GLY A 178 -9.49 -22.67 12.12
C GLY A 178 -10.53 -23.12 13.13
N GLY A 179 -10.11 -23.19 14.39
CA GLY A 179 -10.94 -23.51 15.55
C GLY A 179 -10.61 -22.61 16.74
N LEU A 180 -11.25 -22.87 17.89
CA LEU A 180 -11.11 -22.04 19.10
C LEU A 180 -9.67 -21.81 19.57
N ASN A 181 -8.75 -22.74 19.30
CA ASN A 181 -7.37 -22.71 19.80
C ASN A 181 -6.30 -22.91 18.70
N PHE A 182 -6.69 -22.82 17.43
CA PHE A 182 -5.71 -22.96 16.36
C PHE A 182 -6.19 -22.32 15.06
N THR A 183 -5.23 -21.96 14.22
CA THR A 183 -5.46 -21.58 12.84
C THR A 183 -4.45 -22.30 11.96
N ASN A 184 -4.93 -22.91 10.89
CA ASN A 184 -4.11 -23.55 9.88
C ASN A 184 -3.97 -22.62 8.69
N PHE A 185 -2.76 -22.57 8.14
CA PHE A 185 -2.38 -21.69 7.05
C PHE A 185 -1.70 -22.47 5.95
N LEU A 186 -1.73 -21.88 4.75
CA LEU A 186 -0.82 -22.19 3.66
C LEU A 186 0.07 -20.96 3.44
N CYS A 187 1.39 -21.12 3.40
CA CYS A 187 2.28 -20.02 3.03
C CYS A 187 2.36 -19.84 1.51
N GLU A 188 3.01 -18.76 1.07
CA GLU A 188 3.21 -18.47 -0.36
C GLU A 188 3.93 -19.59 -1.14
N ASP A 189 4.76 -20.39 -0.45
CA ASP A 189 5.46 -21.54 -1.05
C ASP A 189 4.67 -22.86 -0.94
N GLY A 190 3.43 -22.82 -0.46
CA GLY A 190 2.57 -24.01 -0.35
C GLY A 190 2.83 -24.89 0.88
N HIS A 191 3.63 -24.44 1.86
CA HIS A 191 3.79 -25.18 3.11
C HIS A 191 2.57 -25.00 4.01
N ALA A 192 1.99 -26.11 4.46
CA ALA A 192 0.94 -26.11 5.47
C ALA A 192 1.56 -25.97 6.87
N PHE A 193 1.01 -25.07 7.69
CA PHE A 193 1.46 -24.91 9.08
C PHE A 193 0.33 -24.42 9.98
N LYS A 194 0.51 -24.57 11.29
CA LYS A 194 -0.49 -24.30 12.32
C LYS A 194 0.07 -23.33 13.35
N THR A 195 -0.71 -22.32 13.72
CA THR A 195 -0.40 -21.48 14.87
C THR A 195 -1.55 -21.48 15.89
N THR A 196 -1.20 -21.07 17.10
CA THR A 196 -2.15 -20.75 18.15
C THR A 196 -2.21 -19.23 18.25
N PRO A 197 -3.39 -18.60 18.22
CA PRO A 197 -3.50 -17.14 18.33
C PRO A 197 -2.78 -16.66 19.59
N LYS A 198 -1.87 -15.69 19.44
CA LYS A 198 -1.29 -15.01 20.60
C LYS A 198 -2.39 -14.15 21.22
N ARG A 199 -2.65 -14.35 22.52
CA ARG A 199 -3.56 -13.49 23.29
C ARG A 199 -2.91 -12.14 23.57
#